data_AF-A0A2N2I438-F1
#
_entry.id   AF-A0A2N2I438-F1
#
_cell.length_a   1.000
_cell.length_b   1.000
_cell.length_c   1.000
_cell.angle_alpha   90.00
_cell.angle_beta   90.00
_cell.angle_gamma   90.00
#
_symmetry.space_group_name_H-M   'P 1'
#
loop_
_entity.id
_entity.type
_entity.pdbx_description
1 polymer ?
#
loop_
_entity_poly.entity_id
_entity_poly.type
_entity_poly.pdbx_seq_one_letter_code
_entity_poly.pdbx_strand_id
1 'polypeptide(L)'
;MNDDALRDLLTAIREQCPTSVWSEAVELARCRAVVGESVEGDEVNLRVTTDAGLRCPKVTLWLEEGDFFCDCDDGNNGVCVHAAAAVIALRQARKSGKPLPEASQPTGKLGYRLRRGPGGILFERVVVMADREESLRSTLSAVALGRVAGPRFVADSADLQVERALNSRLGGLFARHELEPLLDALRECSDVRLDGKPVKIAPPESPVHVVVEDCAVGFRVTAIQDPRITEVFDNGVVLCGDVLRPLGEPGLTVRELEDLRKGTIIPTQEVARLLTDLLPSLKSRVTVHVRSKQLPSMDAHALPRIAIESTRDGHELVVLATIVYGEPPIARVDGDRLTHLRGPLPVRRPDMERRLARTLESDYGLAPGIRVRMPFERGMDMAERLGRPNKEVSVVGDGHASFFRAGDLSADLHVRGDDFDVTFRTNDGGSADASVVLRAWNTGASMVPLLDGGWASLPEGFLDRHGKLLSDLLAARAATESKRLPASAVIDLAKLCEALEVDGPPSFERLRPLVENFDGIPEAPLPSDLQADLRPYQRVGVNWLAFLRSAGLG
;
A
#
# COMPACT_ATOMS: atom_id res chain seq x y z
N MET A 1 75.33 -1.15 -7.47
CA MET A 1 74.36 -0.04 -7.55
C MET A 1 73.38 -0.19 -6.40
N ASN A 2 73.01 0.94 -5.78
CA ASN A 2 72.02 1.12 -4.70
C ASN A 2 72.33 0.60 -3.28
N ASP A 3 73.55 0.78 -2.77
CA ASP A 3 73.78 0.67 -1.31
C ASP A 3 73.32 1.93 -0.55
N ASP A 4 73.36 3.10 -1.18
CA ASP A 4 72.81 4.34 -0.63
C ASP A 4 71.28 4.32 -0.65
N ALA A 5 70.64 3.92 -1.75
CA ALA A 5 69.18 3.81 -1.81
C ALA A 5 68.61 2.78 -0.81
N LEU A 6 69.30 1.65 -0.58
CA LEU A 6 68.94 0.70 0.48
C LEU A 6 69.09 1.30 1.89
N ARG A 7 70.09 2.17 2.10
CA ARG A 7 70.30 2.86 3.38
C ARG A 7 69.20 3.88 3.63
N ASP A 8 68.76 4.57 2.59
CA ASP A 8 67.67 5.53 2.64
C ASP A 8 66.34 4.83 2.93
N LEU A 9 66.02 3.75 2.21
CA LEU A 9 64.84 2.91 2.47
C LEU A 9 64.81 2.37 3.91
N LEU A 10 65.94 1.86 4.42
CA LEU A 10 66.03 1.39 5.80
C LEU A 10 65.78 2.51 6.80
N THR A 11 66.26 3.72 6.51
CA THR A 11 66.07 4.89 7.39
C THR A 11 64.59 5.30 7.40
N ALA A 12 63.96 5.37 6.22
CA ALA A 12 62.53 5.65 6.09
C ALA A 12 61.66 4.63 6.85
N ILE A 13 61.94 3.33 6.68
CA ILE A 13 61.23 2.26 7.39
C ILE A 13 61.49 2.34 8.90
N ARG A 14 62.71 2.70 9.33
CA ARG A 14 63.05 2.83 10.76
C ARG A 14 62.29 3.97 11.43
N GLU A 15 62.16 5.11 10.76
CA GLU A 15 61.48 6.30 11.28
C GLU A 15 59.97 6.10 11.42
N GLN A 16 59.38 5.32 10.50
CA GLN A 16 57.94 5.03 10.49
C GLN A 16 57.56 3.80 11.32
N CYS A 17 58.53 3.06 11.87
CA CYS A 17 58.31 1.80 12.60
C CYS A 17 58.38 1.99 14.14
N PRO A 18 57.34 1.57 14.90
CA PRO A 18 57.38 1.57 16.35
C PRO A 18 58.54 0.75 16.94
N THR A 19 59.06 1.15 18.11
CA THR A 19 60.23 0.50 18.74
C THR A 19 60.04 -0.98 19.04
N SER A 20 58.81 -1.40 19.39
CA SER A 20 58.45 -2.80 19.62
C SER A 20 58.54 -3.63 18.35
N VAL A 21 57.93 -3.16 17.26
CA VAL A 21 57.91 -3.80 15.94
C VAL A 21 59.33 -3.94 15.39
N TRP A 22 60.17 -2.92 15.56
CA TRP A 22 61.56 -3.00 15.12
C TRP A 22 62.40 -4.01 15.90
N SER A 23 62.20 -4.10 17.22
CA SER A 23 62.92 -5.07 18.05
C SER A 23 62.61 -6.50 17.63
N GLU A 24 61.33 -6.77 17.34
CA GLU A 24 60.87 -8.07 16.82
C GLU A 24 61.43 -8.36 15.41
N ALA A 25 61.44 -7.37 14.53
CA ALA A 25 62.01 -7.48 13.19
C ALA A 25 63.52 -7.81 13.19
N VAL A 26 64.28 -7.26 14.16
CA VAL A 26 65.70 -7.59 14.36
C VAL A 26 65.88 -9.05 14.76
N GLU A 27 65.02 -9.58 15.63
CA GLU A 27 65.06 -10.99 16.03
C GLU A 27 64.72 -11.92 14.85
N LEU A 28 63.68 -11.61 14.07
CA LEU A 28 63.34 -12.36 12.85
C LEU A 28 64.50 -12.39 11.83
N ALA A 29 65.17 -11.25 11.63
CA ALA A 29 66.34 -11.18 10.75
C ALA A 29 67.52 -12.01 11.29
N ARG A 30 67.75 -12.00 12.61
CA ARG A 30 68.81 -12.81 13.27
C ARG A 30 68.56 -14.31 13.19
N CYS A 31 67.31 -14.73 13.35
CA CYS A 31 66.90 -16.14 13.28
C CYS A 31 66.92 -16.72 11.86
N ARG A 32 67.43 -15.98 10.85
CA ARG A 32 67.41 -16.36 9.42
C ARG A 32 66.00 -16.66 8.91
N ALA A 33 65.01 -15.95 9.43
CA ALA A 33 63.61 -16.17 9.07
C ALA A 33 63.23 -15.51 7.72
N VAL A 34 64.15 -14.73 7.14
CA VAL A 34 63.97 -14.05 5.83
C VAL A 34 64.69 -14.83 4.73
N VAL A 35 63.96 -15.14 3.66
CA VAL A 35 64.44 -15.90 2.49
C VAL A 35 64.32 -15.00 1.25
N GLY A 36 65.35 -15.03 0.39
CA GLY A 36 65.32 -14.35 -0.91
C GLY A 36 64.53 -15.15 -1.93
N GLU A 37 63.56 -14.51 -2.60
CA GLU A 37 62.75 -15.12 -3.66
C GLU A 37 63.26 -14.69 -5.05
N SER A 38 63.42 -13.39 -5.28
CA SER A 38 64.08 -12.85 -6.48
C SER A 38 64.71 -11.48 -6.22
N VAL A 39 65.72 -11.15 -7.01
CA VAL A 39 66.39 -9.85 -7.02
C VAL A 39 66.50 -9.40 -8.48
N GLU A 40 65.66 -8.45 -8.89
CA GLU A 40 65.57 -7.96 -10.26
C GLU A 40 65.82 -6.45 -10.28
N GLY A 41 67.09 -6.05 -10.48
CA GLY A 41 67.46 -4.64 -10.49
C GLY A 41 67.25 -3.97 -9.12
N ASP A 42 66.29 -3.06 -9.06
CA ASP A 42 65.86 -2.31 -7.88
C ASP A 42 64.71 -2.98 -7.12
N GLU A 43 64.01 -3.94 -7.72
CA GLU A 43 62.96 -4.72 -7.08
C GLU A 43 63.54 -5.96 -6.37
N VAL A 44 63.27 -6.08 -5.07
CA VAL A 44 63.72 -7.22 -4.26
C VAL A 44 62.53 -7.89 -3.59
N ASN A 45 62.29 -9.15 -3.97
CA ASN A 45 61.22 -9.98 -3.44
C ASN A 45 61.75 -10.93 -2.36
N LEU A 46 61.15 -10.85 -1.17
CA LEU A 46 61.56 -11.56 0.04
C LEU A 46 60.37 -12.26 0.68
N ARG A 47 60.61 -13.41 1.29
CA ARG A 47 59.63 -14.13 2.11
C ARG A 47 60.07 -14.09 3.56
N VAL A 48 59.19 -13.68 4.45
CA VAL A 48 59.47 -13.64 5.90
C VAL A 48 58.67 -14.74 6.59
N THR A 49 59.37 -15.64 7.26
CA THR A 49 58.77 -16.69 8.11
C THR A 49 58.71 -16.16 9.53
N THR A 50 57.59 -16.34 10.24
CA THR A 50 57.49 -16.03 11.67
C THR A 50 57.47 -17.31 12.48
N ASP A 51 57.75 -17.24 13.78
CA ASP A 51 57.78 -18.41 14.68
C ASP A 51 56.43 -19.15 14.79
N ALA A 52 55.34 -18.53 14.30
CA ALA A 52 54.03 -19.17 14.15
C ALA A 52 53.92 -20.08 12.91
N GLY A 53 54.90 -20.06 12.00
CA GLY A 53 55.14 -20.99 10.89
C GLY A 53 54.08 -21.07 9.78
N LEU A 54 52.94 -20.40 9.94
CA LEU A 54 51.74 -20.65 9.14
C LEU A 54 51.51 -19.64 8.01
N ARG A 55 51.94 -18.38 8.17
CA ARG A 55 51.98 -17.40 7.09
C ARG A 55 53.43 -17.04 6.78
N CYS A 56 53.75 -16.98 5.49
CA CYS A 56 55.03 -16.50 5.00
C CYS A 56 54.80 -15.28 4.10
N PRO A 57 54.55 -14.08 4.66
CA PRO A 57 54.26 -12.89 3.88
C PRO A 57 55.33 -12.61 2.83
N LYS A 58 54.88 -12.26 1.62
CA LYS A 58 55.73 -11.73 0.56
C LYS A 58 55.93 -10.25 0.81
N VAL A 59 57.21 -9.85 0.89
CA VAL A 59 57.65 -8.47 0.95
C VAL A 59 58.35 -8.12 -0.36
N THR A 60 57.88 -7.05 -1.00
CA THR A 60 58.51 -6.46 -2.18
C THR A 60 59.14 -5.14 -1.75
N LEU A 61 60.42 -4.94 -2.08
CA LEU A 61 61.15 -3.71 -1.79
C LEU A 61 61.54 -3.05 -3.12
N TRP A 62 61.17 -1.78 -3.30
CA TRP A 62 61.58 -0.97 -4.44
C TRP A 62 62.67 0.00 -3.99
N LEU A 63 63.92 -0.37 -4.27
CA LEU A 63 65.09 0.29 -3.69
C LEU A 63 65.26 1.72 -4.20
N GLU A 64 64.94 2.00 -5.46
CA GLU A 64 65.07 3.35 -6.04
C GLU A 64 63.92 4.27 -5.65
N GLU A 65 62.71 3.72 -5.57
CA GLU A 65 61.51 4.47 -5.16
C GLU A 65 61.48 4.74 -3.66
N GLY A 66 62.26 3.99 -2.87
CA GLY A 66 62.26 4.11 -1.41
C GLY A 66 60.96 3.60 -0.79
N ASP A 67 60.29 2.66 -1.45
CA ASP A 67 58.98 2.12 -1.05
C ASP A 67 59.02 0.59 -0.84
N PHE A 68 57.99 0.07 -0.18
CA PHE A 68 57.82 -1.36 0.07
C PHE A 68 56.35 -1.76 0.07
N PHE A 69 56.11 -3.03 -0.24
CA PHE A 69 54.81 -3.67 -0.09
C PHE A 69 54.94 -4.97 0.69
N CYS A 70 54.00 -5.23 1.58
CA CYS A 70 53.89 -6.50 2.29
C CYS A 70 52.45 -7.00 2.24
N ASP A 71 52.26 -8.26 1.86
CA ASP A 71 50.94 -8.92 1.76
C ASP A 71 50.35 -9.40 3.11
N CYS A 72 50.83 -8.86 4.23
CA CYS A 72 50.27 -9.17 5.55
C CYS A 72 49.04 -8.31 5.86
N ASP A 73 48.18 -8.76 6.77
CA ASP A 73 46.94 -8.06 7.14
C ASP A 73 47.21 -6.61 7.67
N ASP A 74 48.39 -6.36 8.23
CA ASP A 74 48.83 -5.04 8.72
C ASP A 74 49.61 -4.20 7.69
N GLY A 75 49.82 -4.71 6.48
CA GLY A 75 50.72 -4.11 5.47
C GLY A 75 50.25 -2.74 4.95
N ASN A 76 48.96 -2.45 5.05
CA ASN A 76 48.35 -1.18 4.62
C ASN A 76 48.27 -0.10 5.72
N ASN A 77 48.58 -0.44 6.98
CA ASN A 77 48.41 0.46 8.13
C ASN A 77 49.74 1.04 8.67
N GLY A 78 50.84 0.88 7.92
CA GLY A 78 52.18 1.37 8.26
C GLY A 78 53.26 0.31 8.10
N VAL A 79 54.44 0.56 8.65
CA VAL A 79 55.57 -0.38 8.57
C VAL A 79 55.30 -1.61 9.46
N CYS A 80 55.09 -2.77 8.82
CA CYS A 80 54.93 -4.04 9.51
C CYS A 80 56.27 -4.68 9.91
N VAL A 81 56.22 -5.66 10.82
CA VAL A 81 57.40 -6.42 11.29
C VAL A 81 58.12 -7.13 10.14
N HIS A 82 57.38 -7.60 9.12
CA HIS A 82 57.92 -8.31 7.97
C HIS A 82 58.73 -7.38 7.05
N ALA A 83 58.19 -6.19 6.74
CA ALA A 83 58.88 -5.20 5.93
C ALA A 83 60.19 -4.72 6.59
N ALA A 84 60.14 -4.46 7.91
CA ALA A 84 61.33 -4.13 8.68
C ALA A 84 62.35 -5.28 8.69
N ALA A 85 61.91 -6.52 8.92
CA ALA A 85 62.78 -7.69 8.94
C ALA A 85 63.44 -7.94 7.58
N ALA A 86 62.67 -7.78 6.49
CA ALA A 86 63.12 -7.93 5.11
C ALA A 86 64.25 -6.95 4.77
N VAL A 87 64.09 -5.66 5.09
CA VAL A 87 65.12 -4.64 4.83
C VAL A 87 66.35 -4.80 5.73
N ILE A 88 66.16 -5.19 7.00
CA ILE A 88 67.28 -5.50 7.91
C ILE A 88 68.08 -6.69 7.38
N ALA A 89 67.41 -7.78 6.99
CA ALA A 89 68.05 -8.98 6.46
C ALA A 89 68.78 -8.69 5.13
N LEU A 90 68.15 -7.94 4.22
CA LEU A 90 68.77 -7.53 2.95
C LEU A 90 70.04 -6.69 3.19
N ARG A 91 70.01 -5.73 4.12
CA ARG A 91 71.19 -4.93 4.48
C ARG A 91 72.28 -5.76 5.13
N GLN A 92 71.92 -6.68 6.03
CA GLN A 92 72.90 -7.58 6.67
C GLN A 92 73.56 -8.51 5.65
N ALA A 93 72.81 -9.06 4.71
CA ALA A 93 73.31 -9.88 3.61
C ALA A 93 74.31 -9.09 2.75
N ARG A 94 73.94 -7.88 2.29
CA ARG A 94 74.83 -7.02 1.49
C ARG A 94 76.09 -6.58 2.25
N LYS A 95 75.96 -6.17 3.53
CA LYS A 95 77.10 -5.74 4.36
C LYS A 95 78.07 -6.88 4.67
N SER A 96 77.56 -8.11 4.82
CA SER A 96 78.38 -9.28 5.15
C SER A 96 78.92 -10.02 3.92
N GLY A 97 78.51 -9.64 2.71
CA GLY A 97 78.88 -10.31 1.46
C GLY A 97 78.33 -11.73 1.31
N LYS A 98 77.37 -12.13 2.17
CA LYS A 98 76.74 -13.45 2.12
C LYS A 98 75.38 -13.31 1.44
N PRO A 99 75.03 -14.19 0.48
CA PRO A 99 73.72 -14.17 -0.13
C PRO A 99 72.64 -14.45 0.93
N LEU A 100 71.44 -13.92 0.70
CA LEU A 100 70.26 -14.29 1.48
C LEU A 100 70.03 -15.81 1.36
N PRO A 101 69.46 -16.46 2.39
CA PRO A 101 69.06 -17.86 2.27
C PRO A 101 68.15 -18.03 1.05
N GLU A 102 68.47 -18.96 0.16
CA GLU A 102 67.62 -19.33 -0.98
C GLU A 102 66.48 -20.23 -0.51
N ALA A 103 65.32 -20.10 -1.14
CA ALA A 103 64.18 -20.97 -0.88
C ALA A 103 64.53 -22.43 -1.20
N SER A 104 64.71 -23.25 -0.17
CA SER A 104 64.90 -24.70 -0.35
C SER A 104 63.54 -25.39 -0.51
N GLN A 105 63.36 -26.02 -1.68
CA GLN A 105 62.22 -26.84 -2.12
C GLN A 105 60.94 -26.10 -2.56
N PRO A 106 60.27 -26.58 -3.62
CA PRO A 106 59.01 -26.03 -4.09
C PRO A 106 57.93 -26.20 -3.02
N THR A 107 57.44 -25.09 -2.50
CA THR A 107 56.26 -25.01 -1.65
C THR A 107 55.01 -25.27 -2.48
N GLY A 108 54.22 -26.26 -2.12
CA GLY A 108 52.92 -26.49 -2.74
C GLY A 108 51.86 -25.51 -2.23
N LYS A 109 50.76 -25.36 -2.97
CA LYS A 109 49.56 -24.63 -2.50
C LYS A 109 48.58 -25.59 -1.87
N LEU A 110 47.79 -25.13 -0.90
CA LEU A 110 46.70 -25.93 -0.36
C LEU A 110 45.56 -26.04 -1.37
N GLY A 111 44.99 -27.23 -1.46
CA GLY A 111 43.83 -27.54 -2.27
C GLY A 111 42.84 -28.40 -1.50
N TYR A 112 41.56 -28.25 -1.85
CA TYR A 112 40.45 -28.91 -1.16
C TYR A 112 39.71 -29.83 -2.13
N ARG A 113 39.59 -31.10 -1.75
CA ARG A 113 38.98 -32.16 -2.56
C ARG A 113 37.74 -32.67 -1.85
N LEU A 114 36.60 -32.40 -2.46
CA LEU A 114 35.30 -32.94 -2.10
C LEU A 114 35.05 -34.16 -2.98
N ARG A 115 34.63 -35.27 -2.38
CA ARG A 115 34.29 -36.50 -3.11
C ARG A 115 32.91 -37.00 -2.75
N ARG A 116 32.17 -37.50 -3.73
CA ARG A 116 30.91 -38.20 -3.47
C ARG A 116 31.17 -39.53 -2.78
N GLY A 117 30.34 -39.88 -1.81
CA GLY A 117 30.38 -41.20 -1.19
C GLY A 117 29.11 -41.57 -0.43
N PRO A 118 29.07 -42.77 0.15
CA PRO A 118 27.94 -43.23 0.94
C PRO A 118 27.79 -42.35 2.20
N GLY A 119 26.64 -41.70 2.34
CA GLY A 119 26.36 -40.76 3.44
C GLY A 119 26.71 -39.30 3.16
N GLY A 120 27.12 -38.94 1.94
CA GLY A 120 27.25 -37.56 1.48
C GLY A 120 28.63 -37.19 0.92
N ILE A 121 29.04 -35.94 1.13
CA ILE A 121 30.33 -35.43 0.64
C ILE A 121 31.45 -35.70 1.64
N LEU A 122 32.51 -36.36 1.18
CA LEU A 122 33.78 -36.51 1.88
C LEU A 122 34.69 -35.32 1.59
N PHE A 123 35.38 -34.83 2.62
CA PHE A 123 36.37 -33.77 2.51
C PHE A 123 37.79 -34.32 2.69
N GLU A 124 38.70 -33.94 1.81
CA GLU A 124 40.12 -34.23 1.87
C GLU A 124 40.92 -32.96 1.55
N ARG A 125 41.96 -32.70 2.33
CA ARG A 125 42.93 -31.64 2.08
C ARG A 125 44.15 -32.20 1.36
N VAL A 126 44.65 -31.47 0.37
CA VAL A 126 45.83 -31.84 -0.40
C VAL A 126 46.80 -30.67 -0.51
N VAL A 127 48.09 -30.97 -0.70
CA VAL A 127 49.11 -30.01 -1.12
C VAL A 127 49.37 -30.23 -2.61
N VAL A 128 49.09 -29.21 -3.41
CA VAL A 128 49.25 -29.20 -4.86
C VAL A 128 50.64 -28.65 -5.21
N MET A 129 51.47 -29.50 -5.79
CA MET A 129 52.78 -29.16 -6.36
C MET A 129 52.71 -29.20 -7.89
N ALA A 130 53.77 -28.76 -8.58
CA ALA A 130 53.76 -28.63 -10.04
C ALA A 130 53.49 -29.95 -10.80
N ASP A 131 53.84 -31.10 -10.21
CA ASP A 131 53.80 -32.42 -10.84
C ASP A 131 52.92 -33.45 -10.09
N ARG A 132 52.45 -33.12 -8.88
CA ARG A 132 51.70 -34.07 -8.02
C ARG A 132 50.81 -33.38 -6.99
N GLU A 133 49.80 -34.10 -6.52
CA GLU A 133 49.00 -33.76 -5.34
C GLU A 133 49.29 -34.77 -4.22
N GLU A 134 49.55 -34.28 -3.01
CA GLU A 134 49.80 -35.13 -1.83
C GLU A 134 48.76 -34.87 -0.74
N SER A 135 48.16 -35.93 -0.20
CA SER A 135 47.12 -35.84 0.85
C SER A 135 47.70 -35.35 2.17
N LEU A 136 47.09 -34.31 2.75
CA LEU A 136 47.53 -33.73 4.01
C LEU A 136 46.60 -34.14 5.15
N ARG A 137 46.98 -35.21 5.86
CA ARG A 137 46.23 -35.79 6.97
C ARG A 137 46.73 -35.36 8.35
N SER A 138 47.25 -34.15 8.45
CA SER A 138 47.79 -33.53 9.67
C SER A 138 47.37 -32.07 9.73
N THR A 139 47.40 -31.47 10.92
CA THR A 139 47.10 -30.03 11.09
C THR A 139 48.17 -29.17 10.42
N LEU A 140 47.79 -28.01 9.89
CA LEU A 140 48.74 -27.09 9.26
C LEU A 140 49.83 -26.69 10.27
N SER A 141 49.43 -26.41 11.52
CA SER A 141 50.36 -26.03 12.58
C SER A 141 51.37 -27.13 12.92
N ALA A 142 50.98 -28.41 12.88
CA ALA A 142 51.88 -29.51 13.22
C ALA A 142 52.97 -29.71 12.15
N VAL A 143 52.64 -29.51 10.88
CA VAL A 143 53.60 -29.61 9.77
C VAL A 143 54.47 -28.36 9.70
N ALA A 144 53.88 -27.17 9.85
CA ALA A 144 54.61 -25.90 9.86
C ALA A 144 55.68 -25.83 10.98
N LEU A 145 55.35 -26.33 12.18
CA LEU A 145 56.28 -26.38 13.32
C LEU A 145 57.23 -27.60 13.28
N GLY A 146 57.20 -28.41 12.21
CA GLY A 146 58.05 -29.59 12.07
C GLY A 146 57.78 -30.71 13.07
N ARG A 147 56.63 -30.70 13.76
CA ARG A 147 56.24 -31.74 14.73
C ARG A 147 55.82 -33.03 14.03
N VAL A 148 55.35 -32.94 12.79
CA VAL A 148 54.94 -34.05 11.94
C VAL A 148 55.60 -33.89 10.57
N ALA A 149 56.14 -34.98 10.02
CA ALA A 149 56.66 -34.99 8.66
C ALA A 149 55.51 -34.77 7.66
N GLY A 150 55.67 -33.82 6.73
CA GLY A 150 54.68 -33.52 5.72
C GLY A 150 55.23 -32.62 4.61
N PRO A 151 54.51 -32.50 3.48
CA PRO A 151 54.89 -31.63 2.39
C PRO A 151 54.93 -30.16 2.84
N ARG A 152 55.92 -29.40 2.36
CA ARG A 152 55.97 -27.95 2.56
C ARG A 152 54.85 -27.28 1.74
N PHE A 153 54.11 -26.38 2.38
CA PHE A 153 53.02 -25.64 1.74
C PHE A 153 53.09 -24.14 2.07
N VAL A 154 52.38 -23.35 1.28
CA VAL A 154 52.01 -21.96 1.61
C VAL A 154 50.52 -21.94 1.90
N ALA A 155 50.14 -21.35 3.03
CA ALA A 155 48.75 -21.14 3.42
C ALA A 155 48.41 -19.65 3.39
N ASP A 156 47.26 -19.31 2.82
CA ASP A 156 46.71 -17.96 2.84
C ASP A 156 45.73 -17.75 4.03
N SER A 157 45.07 -16.60 4.07
CA SER A 157 44.11 -16.28 5.15
C SER A 157 42.87 -17.19 5.12
N ALA A 158 42.39 -17.59 3.94
CA ALA A 158 41.26 -18.49 3.76
C ALA A 158 41.61 -19.91 4.23
N ASP A 159 42.82 -20.37 3.91
CA ASP A 159 43.30 -21.69 4.33
C ASP A 159 43.33 -21.85 5.85
N LEU A 160 43.69 -20.78 6.57
CA LEU A 160 43.68 -20.74 8.03
C LEU A 160 42.26 -20.73 8.62
N GLN A 161 41.29 -20.15 7.92
CA GLN A 161 39.88 -20.24 8.32
C GLN A 161 39.38 -21.68 8.20
N VAL A 162 39.77 -22.39 7.13
CA VAL A 162 39.45 -23.81 6.97
C VAL A 162 40.09 -24.65 8.09
N GLU A 163 41.35 -24.41 8.43
CA GLU A 163 42.01 -25.10 9.55
C GLU A 163 41.27 -24.90 10.88
N ARG A 164 40.76 -23.68 11.15
CA ARG A 164 39.96 -23.40 12.35
C ARG A 164 38.62 -24.12 12.31
N ALA A 165 37.94 -24.14 11.16
CA ALA A 165 36.66 -24.81 10.98
C ALA A 165 36.75 -26.33 11.17
N LEU A 166 37.90 -26.93 10.84
CA LEU A 166 38.14 -28.37 10.97
C LEU A 166 38.27 -28.88 12.41
N ASN A 167 38.55 -28.00 13.39
CA ASN A 167 38.56 -28.28 14.85
C ASN A 167 39.11 -29.67 15.26
N SER A 168 40.33 -29.99 14.81
CA SER A 168 41.07 -31.27 15.03
C SER A 168 40.72 -32.44 14.12
N ARG A 169 39.72 -32.31 13.24
CA ARG A 169 39.37 -33.32 12.24
C ARG A 169 40.17 -33.11 10.96
N LEU A 170 40.74 -34.19 10.41
CA LEU A 170 41.73 -34.10 9.32
C LEU A 170 41.16 -34.45 7.95
N GLY A 171 39.89 -34.84 7.88
CA GLY A 171 39.20 -35.26 6.66
C GLY A 171 38.05 -36.24 6.92
N GLY A 172 37.40 -36.66 5.84
CA GLY A 172 36.34 -37.67 5.84
C GLY A 172 34.93 -37.09 5.73
N LEU A 173 33.93 -37.85 6.20
CA LEU A 173 32.52 -37.45 6.21
C LEU A 173 32.22 -36.53 7.39
N PHE A 174 31.72 -35.33 7.13
CA PHE A 174 31.29 -34.39 8.16
C PHE A 174 29.77 -34.47 8.36
N ALA A 175 29.30 -34.32 9.59
CA ALA A 175 27.88 -34.14 9.88
C ALA A 175 27.43 -32.73 9.48
N ARG A 176 26.11 -32.53 9.32
CA ARG A 176 25.53 -31.27 8.84
C ARG A 176 26.03 -30.03 9.59
N HIS A 177 26.08 -30.09 10.92
CA HIS A 177 26.50 -28.97 11.77
C HIS A 177 28.00 -28.65 11.70
N GLU A 178 28.84 -29.60 11.27
CA GLU A 178 30.29 -29.41 11.10
C GLU A 178 30.62 -28.92 9.68
N LEU A 179 29.80 -29.32 8.71
CA LEU A 179 30.03 -29.07 7.30
C LEU A 179 29.64 -27.65 6.88
N GLU A 180 28.66 -27.04 7.53
CA GLU A 180 28.25 -25.66 7.25
C GLU A 180 29.37 -24.64 7.54
N PRO A 181 30.03 -24.62 8.72
CA PRO A 181 31.20 -23.77 8.96
C PRO A 181 32.38 -24.06 8.02
N LEU A 182 32.58 -25.34 7.67
CA LEU A 182 33.64 -25.75 6.75
C LEU A 182 33.39 -25.22 5.33
N LEU A 183 32.16 -25.34 4.82
CA LEU A 183 31.78 -24.81 3.52
C LEU A 183 31.88 -23.28 3.50
N ASP A 184 31.48 -22.59 4.55
CA ASP A 184 31.62 -21.13 4.62
C ASP A 184 33.09 -20.70 4.54
N ALA A 185 33.99 -21.39 5.25
CA ALA A 185 35.44 -21.14 5.17
C ALA A 185 36.02 -21.44 3.77
N LEU A 186 35.49 -22.44 3.07
CA LEU A 186 35.92 -22.82 1.72
C LEU A 186 35.49 -21.83 0.62
N ARG A 187 34.62 -20.86 0.91
CA ARG A 187 34.12 -19.89 -0.08
C ARG A 187 35.21 -18.99 -0.66
N GLU A 188 36.18 -18.63 0.17
CA GLU A 188 37.28 -17.73 -0.20
C GLU A 188 38.50 -18.51 -0.74
N CYS A 189 38.45 -19.85 -0.74
CA CYS A 189 39.54 -20.68 -1.22
C CYS A 189 39.55 -20.80 -2.75
N SER A 190 40.75 -20.75 -3.35
CA SER A 190 40.91 -20.70 -4.81
C SER A 190 40.90 -22.07 -5.51
N ASP A 191 41.25 -23.17 -4.81
CA ASP A 191 41.28 -24.53 -5.39
C ASP A 191 40.38 -25.51 -4.62
N VAL A 192 39.07 -25.41 -4.87
CA VAL A 192 38.05 -26.34 -4.36
C VAL A 192 37.49 -27.16 -5.52
N ARG A 193 37.49 -28.49 -5.38
CA ARG A 193 37.01 -29.40 -6.42
C ARG A 193 36.07 -30.46 -5.87
N LEU A 194 35.00 -30.76 -6.62
CA LEU A 194 34.11 -31.90 -6.38
C LEU A 194 34.36 -32.97 -7.45
N ASP A 195 34.81 -34.16 -7.04
CA ASP A 195 35.18 -35.28 -7.92
C ASP A 195 36.12 -34.85 -9.08
N GLY A 196 37.10 -34.00 -8.74
CA GLY A 196 38.12 -33.51 -9.69
C GLY A 196 37.69 -32.31 -10.55
N LYS A 197 36.41 -31.89 -10.50
CA LYS A 197 35.91 -30.70 -11.21
C LYS A 197 35.88 -29.49 -10.28
N PRO A 198 36.30 -28.28 -10.72
CA PRO A 198 36.15 -27.07 -9.93
C PRO A 198 34.71 -26.84 -9.49
N VAL A 199 34.51 -26.40 -8.25
CA VAL A 199 33.19 -26.16 -7.68
C VAL A 199 33.21 -24.87 -6.87
N LYS A 200 32.12 -24.09 -6.94
CA LYS A 200 31.96 -22.86 -6.14
C LYS A 200 31.18 -23.17 -4.88
N ILE A 201 31.46 -22.45 -3.80
CA ILE A 201 30.68 -22.56 -2.56
C ILE A 201 29.86 -21.30 -2.37
N ALA A 202 28.61 -21.44 -1.95
CA ALA A 202 27.70 -20.32 -1.68
C ALA A 202 26.96 -20.52 -0.35
N PRO A 203 26.45 -19.45 0.27
CA PRO A 203 25.73 -19.52 1.54
C PRO A 203 24.47 -20.40 1.46
N PRO A 204 23.95 -20.87 2.61
CA PRO A 204 22.70 -21.62 2.65
C PRO A 204 21.56 -20.80 2.06
N GLU A 205 20.71 -21.47 1.29
CA GLU A 205 19.46 -20.91 0.75
C GLU A 205 18.32 -21.89 1.04
N SER A 206 17.09 -21.37 1.15
CA SER A 206 15.93 -22.23 1.32
C SER A 206 15.80 -23.21 0.15
N PRO A 207 15.65 -24.53 0.40
CA PRO A 207 15.40 -25.51 -0.65
C PRO A 207 13.98 -25.41 -1.24
N VAL A 208 13.13 -24.55 -0.68
CA VAL A 208 11.76 -24.36 -1.12
C VAL A 208 11.62 -23.00 -1.79
N HIS A 209 11.16 -23.02 -3.03
CA HIS A 209 10.76 -21.84 -3.76
C HIS A 209 9.24 -21.79 -3.86
N VAL A 210 8.69 -20.59 -3.98
CA VAL A 210 7.25 -20.42 -4.24
C VAL A 210 7.06 -19.91 -5.66
N VAL A 211 6.10 -20.49 -6.39
CA VAL A 211 5.71 -20.04 -7.71
C VAL A 211 4.28 -19.51 -7.67
N VAL A 212 4.05 -18.37 -8.33
CA VAL A 212 2.72 -17.80 -8.54
C VAL A 212 2.39 -17.83 -10.03
N GLU A 213 1.30 -18.53 -10.37
CA GLU A 213 0.84 -18.76 -11.75
C GLU A 213 -0.65 -18.37 -11.89
N ASP A 214 -1.05 -17.99 -13.10
CA ASP A 214 -2.46 -17.68 -13.41
C ASP A 214 -3.30 -18.95 -13.46
N CYS A 215 -4.55 -18.88 -13.00
CA CYS A 215 -5.53 -19.94 -13.14
C CYS A 215 -6.93 -19.38 -13.42
N ALA A 216 -7.89 -20.23 -13.80
CA ALA A 216 -9.22 -19.80 -14.23
C ALA A 216 -10.00 -18.95 -13.20
N VAL A 217 -9.72 -19.15 -11.91
CA VAL A 217 -10.43 -18.49 -10.79
C VAL A 217 -9.58 -17.46 -10.04
N GLY A 218 -8.35 -17.18 -10.49
CA GLY A 218 -7.41 -16.29 -9.82
C GLY A 218 -5.96 -16.73 -9.96
N PHE A 219 -5.24 -16.89 -8.86
CA PHE A 219 -3.80 -17.16 -8.84
C PHE A 219 -3.51 -18.40 -8.02
N ARG A 220 -2.74 -19.33 -8.59
CA ARG A 220 -2.26 -20.51 -7.88
C ARG A 220 -0.89 -20.21 -7.30
N VAL A 221 -0.78 -20.33 -5.97
CA VAL A 221 0.48 -20.20 -5.24
C VAL A 221 0.94 -21.62 -4.86
N THR A 222 2.11 -22.02 -5.33
CA THR A 222 2.60 -23.40 -5.13
C THR A 222 4.03 -23.41 -4.62
N ALA A 223 4.31 -24.25 -3.62
CA ALA A 223 5.67 -24.51 -3.15
C ALA A 223 6.31 -25.60 -4.00
N ILE A 224 7.47 -25.31 -4.58
CA ILE A 224 8.30 -26.23 -5.34
C ILE A 224 9.66 -26.39 -4.67
N GLN A 225 10.38 -27.45 -4.97
CA GLN A 225 11.80 -27.52 -4.67
C GLN A 225 12.55 -26.50 -5.54
N ASP A 226 13.62 -25.89 -5.01
CA ASP A 226 14.51 -25.03 -5.80
C ASP A 226 14.93 -25.79 -7.07
N PRO A 227 14.52 -25.31 -8.27
CA PRO A 227 14.77 -26.02 -9.52
C PRO A 227 16.27 -26.05 -9.89
N ARG A 228 17.11 -25.25 -9.22
CA ARG A 228 18.56 -25.29 -9.40
C ARG A 228 19.19 -26.50 -8.71
N ILE A 229 18.53 -27.11 -7.72
CA ILE A 229 19.06 -28.27 -6.99
C ILE A 229 19.08 -29.48 -7.94
N THR A 230 20.28 -29.94 -8.23
CA THR A 230 20.55 -31.11 -9.09
C THR A 230 20.80 -32.39 -8.28
N GLU A 231 21.34 -32.27 -7.06
CA GLU A 231 21.68 -33.39 -6.20
C GLU A 231 21.56 -32.95 -4.73
N VAL A 232 21.09 -33.85 -3.86
CA VAL A 232 20.98 -33.64 -2.40
C VAL A 232 21.78 -34.72 -1.71
N PHE A 233 22.70 -34.31 -0.83
CA PHE A 233 23.55 -35.21 -0.05
C PHE A 233 22.99 -35.38 1.37
N ASP A 234 23.08 -36.60 1.91
CA ASP A 234 22.55 -36.96 3.24
C ASP A 234 23.17 -36.14 4.39
N ASN A 235 24.40 -35.65 4.21
CA ASN A 235 25.05 -34.76 5.18
C ASN A 235 24.62 -33.29 5.07
N GLY A 236 23.52 -33.00 4.37
CA GLY A 236 22.87 -31.69 4.37
C GLY A 236 23.53 -30.68 3.45
N VAL A 237 24.06 -31.14 2.31
CA VAL A 237 24.58 -30.28 1.24
C VAL A 237 23.76 -30.50 -0.01
N VAL A 238 23.59 -29.45 -0.80
CA VAL A 238 22.96 -29.52 -2.11
C VAL A 238 23.92 -29.04 -3.18
N LEU A 239 23.88 -29.70 -4.34
CA LEU A 239 24.57 -29.26 -5.53
C LEU A 239 23.59 -28.55 -6.46
N CYS A 240 23.88 -27.30 -6.77
CA CYS A 240 23.15 -26.48 -7.71
C CYS A 240 24.00 -26.21 -8.95
N GLY A 241 24.03 -27.14 -9.90
CA GLY A 241 24.91 -27.05 -11.07
C GLY A 241 26.38 -27.22 -10.69
N ASP A 242 27.17 -26.14 -10.71
CA ASP A 242 28.57 -26.05 -10.30
C ASP A 242 28.77 -25.41 -8.91
N VAL A 243 27.68 -25.18 -8.17
CA VAL A 243 27.69 -24.53 -6.86
C VAL A 243 27.25 -25.48 -5.75
N LEU A 244 28.09 -25.72 -4.75
CA LEU A 244 27.73 -26.42 -3.53
C LEU A 244 27.23 -25.45 -2.45
N ARG A 245 26.18 -25.86 -1.74
CA ARG A 245 25.57 -25.06 -0.68
C ARG A 245 25.17 -25.93 0.50
N PRO A 246 25.33 -25.48 1.75
CA PRO A 246 24.62 -26.08 2.87
C PRO A 246 23.10 -26.02 2.63
N LEU A 247 22.39 -27.07 2.99
CA LEU A 247 20.93 -27.11 2.92
C LEU A 247 20.36 -26.13 3.95
N GLY A 248 19.74 -25.05 3.47
CA GLY A 248 19.11 -24.05 4.34
C GLY A 248 17.79 -24.51 4.95
N GLU A 249 17.23 -23.67 5.82
CA GLU A 249 15.89 -23.89 6.35
C GLU A 249 14.82 -23.57 5.27
N PRO A 250 13.70 -24.30 5.24
CA PRO A 250 12.65 -24.11 4.23
C PRO A 250 11.95 -22.75 4.31
N GLY A 251 12.05 -22.00 5.41
CA GLY A 251 11.46 -20.66 5.58
C GLY A 251 9.92 -20.65 5.70
N LEU A 252 9.28 -21.81 5.60
CA LEU A 252 7.83 -22.00 5.71
C LEU A 252 7.51 -22.94 6.88
N THR A 253 6.39 -22.69 7.55
CA THR A 253 5.85 -23.62 8.56
C THR A 253 5.40 -24.92 7.90
N VAL A 254 5.30 -26.00 8.69
CA VAL A 254 4.82 -27.32 8.20
C VAL A 254 3.45 -27.18 7.50
N ARG A 255 2.54 -26.42 8.12
CA ARG A 255 1.21 -26.15 7.57
C ARG A 255 1.25 -25.36 6.27
N GLU A 256 2.01 -24.26 6.22
CA GLU A 256 2.16 -23.47 4.99
C GLU A 256 2.74 -24.32 3.86
N LEU A 257 3.75 -25.16 4.15
CA LEU A 257 4.37 -26.01 3.15
C LEU A 257 3.40 -27.06 2.62
N GLU A 258 2.58 -27.69 3.47
CA GLU A 258 1.55 -28.65 3.05
C GLU A 258 0.47 -27.99 2.19
N ASP A 259 -0.03 -26.83 2.60
CA ASP A 259 -1.06 -26.09 1.87
C ASP A 259 -0.52 -25.64 0.49
N LEU A 260 0.68 -25.05 0.47
CA LEU A 260 1.31 -24.60 -0.76
C LEU A 260 1.76 -25.74 -1.67
N ARG A 261 2.12 -26.92 -1.15
CA ARG A 261 2.41 -28.11 -1.99
C ARG A 261 1.17 -28.62 -2.71
N LYS A 262 0.00 -28.55 -2.09
CA LYS A 262 -1.30 -28.87 -2.73
C LYS A 262 -1.69 -27.83 -3.78
N GLY A 263 -1.13 -26.62 -3.66
CA GLY A 263 -1.39 -25.49 -4.53
C GLY A 263 -2.60 -24.69 -4.02
N THR A 264 -2.32 -23.64 -3.25
CA THR A 264 -3.34 -22.74 -2.71
C THR A 264 -3.84 -21.83 -3.82
N ILE A 265 -5.16 -21.78 -4.00
CA ILE A 265 -5.80 -20.89 -4.98
C ILE A 265 -6.24 -19.63 -4.25
N ILE A 266 -5.74 -18.49 -4.72
CA ILE A 266 -6.17 -17.17 -4.28
C ILE A 266 -7.13 -16.60 -5.33
N PRO A 267 -8.39 -16.35 -5.01
CA PRO A 267 -9.36 -15.85 -5.98
C PRO A 267 -8.99 -14.44 -6.45
N THR A 268 -9.42 -14.04 -7.65
CA THR A 268 -9.15 -12.69 -8.20
C THR A 268 -9.59 -11.56 -7.27
N GLN A 269 -10.65 -11.77 -6.49
CA GLN A 269 -11.14 -10.80 -5.50
C GLN A 269 -10.16 -10.57 -4.33
N GLU A 270 -9.28 -11.52 -4.04
CA GLU A 270 -8.26 -11.44 -2.98
C GLU A 270 -6.87 -11.06 -3.53
N VAL A 271 -6.77 -10.61 -4.78
CA VAL A 271 -5.50 -10.18 -5.40
C VAL A 271 -4.78 -9.10 -4.61
N ALA A 272 -5.53 -8.16 -4.03
CA ALA A 272 -4.95 -7.13 -3.18
C ALA A 272 -4.18 -7.75 -2.00
N ARG A 273 -4.80 -8.69 -1.27
CA ARG A 273 -4.18 -9.42 -0.16
C ARG A 273 -2.96 -10.24 -0.60
N LEU A 274 -3.03 -10.86 -1.77
CA LEU A 274 -1.90 -11.59 -2.34
C LEU A 274 -0.68 -10.68 -2.50
N LEU A 275 -0.87 -9.48 -3.05
CA LEU A 275 0.19 -8.54 -3.37
C LEU A 275 0.69 -7.72 -2.17
N THR A 276 -0.19 -7.33 -1.26
CA THR A 276 0.18 -6.46 -0.12
C THR A 276 0.65 -7.25 1.10
N ASP A 277 0.18 -8.48 1.29
CA ASP A 277 0.41 -9.22 2.55
C ASP A 277 1.17 -10.52 2.29
N LEU A 278 0.63 -11.41 1.46
CA LEU A 278 1.18 -12.77 1.28
C LEU A 278 2.52 -12.76 0.54
N LEU A 279 2.61 -12.10 -0.61
CA LEU A 279 3.82 -12.09 -1.43
C LEU A 279 5.01 -11.42 -0.71
N PRO A 280 4.85 -10.24 -0.05
CA PRO A 280 5.95 -9.65 0.71
C PRO A 280 6.41 -10.53 1.87
N SER A 281 5.46 -11.15 2.61
CA SER A 281 5.78 -12.08 3.71
C SER A 281 6.51 -13.34 3.22
N LEU A 282 6.19 -13.84 2.03
CA LEU A 282 6.90 -14.96 1.42
C LEU A 282 8.27 -14.54 0.90
N LYS A 283 8.37 -13.41 0.20
CA LYS A 283 9.64 -12.90 -0.36
C LYS A 283 10.71 -12.60 0.69
N SER A 284 10.32 -12.28 1.93
CA SER A 284 11.28 -12.08 3.02
C SER A 284 11.85 -13.38 3.60
N ARG A 285 11.25 -14.54 3.28
CA ARG A 285 11.62 -15.86 3.84
C ARG A 285 12.09 -16.86 2.79
N VAL A 286 11.57 -16.80 1.57
CA VAL A 286 11.84 -17.74 0.48
C VAL A 286 11.91 -17.03 -0.87
N THR A 287 12.60 -17.65 -1.82
CA THR A 287 12.66 -17.15 -3.20
C THR A 287 11.31 -17.37 -3.89
N VAL A 288 10.70 -16.28 -4.39
CA VAL A 288 9.38 -16.30 -5.04
C VAL A 288 9.50 -15.99 -6.53
N HIS A 289 9.01 -16.90 -7.37
CA HIS A 289 8.93 -16.78 -8.83
C HIS A 289 7.52 -16.35 -9.25
N VAL A 290 7.37 -15.12 -9.72
CA VAL A 290 6.10 -14.62 -10.27
C VAL A 290 6.06 -14.91 -11.77
N ARG A 291 5.28 -15.92 -12.17
CA ARG A 291 5.08 -16.32 -13.58
C ARG A 291 3.74 -15.86 -14.16
N SER A 292 2.92 -15.25 -13.32
CA SER A 292 1.63 -14.65 -13.70
C SER A 292 1.82 -13.50 -14.68
N LYS A 293 0.94 -13.45 -15.69
CA LYS A 293 0.79 -12.34 -16.64
C LYS A 293 -0.40 -11.45 -16.31
N GLN A 294 -1.31 -11.91 -15.46
CA GLN A 294 -2.52 -11.19 -15.06
C GLN A 294 -2.37 -10.43 -13.74
N LEU A 295 -1.26 -10.62 -13.02
CA LEU A 295 -0.99 -9.92 -11.77
C LEU A 295 -0.89 -8.40 -12.03
N PRO A 296 -1.70 -7.56 -11.36
CA PRO A 296 -1.60 -6.11 -11.51
C PRO A 296 -0.24 -5.58 -11.05
N SER A 297 0.24 -4.51 -11.67
CA SER A 297 1.40 -3.77 -11.16
C SER A 297 1.05 -2.96 -9.91
N MET A 298 2.05 -2.67 -9.08
CA MET A 298 1.88 -1.83 -7.88
C MET A 298 2.10 -0.35 -8.21
N ASP A 299 1.29 0.53 -7.63
CA ASP A 299 1.46 1.98 -7.66
C ASP A 299 1.67 2.52 -6.23
N ALA A 300 2.91 2.92 -5.94
CA ALA A 300 3.27 3.46 -4.62
C ALA A 300 2.87 4.93 -4.42
N HIS A 301 2.53 5.63 -5.50
CA HIS A 301 2.21 7.07 -5.50
C HIS A 301 0.71 7.34 -5.40
N ALA A 302 -0.14 6.35 -5.68
CA ALA A 302 -1.57 6.44 -5.43
C ALA A 302 -1.86 6.67 -3.93
N LEU A 303 -2.35 7.85 -3.59
CA LEU A 303 -2.77 8.20 -2.23
C LEU A 303 -4.28 7.95 -2.05
N PRO A 304 -4.72 7.57 -0.84
CA PRO A 304 -6.14 7.45 -0.56
C PRO A 304 -6.78 8.85 -0.49
N ARG A 305 -8.05 8.91 -0.86
CA ARG A 305 -8.90 10.10 -0.78
C ARG A 305 -10.35 9.70 -0.50
N ILE A 306 -11.14 10.66 -0.07
CA ILE A 306 -12.57 10.50 0.13
C ILE A 306 -13.29 10.67 -1.22
N ALA A 307 -14.20 9.75 -1.53
CA ALA A 307 -15.16 9.90 -2.62
C ALA A 307 -16.57 9.92 -2.03
N ILE A 308 -17.30 11.00 -2.27
CA ILE A 308 -18.68 11.17 -1.84
C ILE A 308 -19.58 11.17 -3.06
N GLU A 309 -20.40 10.14 -3.20
CA GLU A 309 -21.45 10.10 -4.20
C GLU A 309 -22.68 10.86 -3.68
N SER A 310 -23.20 11.78 -4.49
CA SER A 310 -24.34 12.64 -4.16
C SER A 310 -25.45 12.46 -5.18
N THR A 311 -26.61 12.01 -4.70
CA THR A 311 -27.82 11.75 -5.50
C THR A 311 -29.05 12.32 -4.80
N ARG A 312 -30.08 12.69 -5.55
CA ARG A 312 -31.38 13.12 -4.99
C ARG A 312 -32.39 11.99 -5.15
N ASP A 313 -33.11 11.68 -4.09
CA ASP A 313 -34.25 10.75 -4.10
C ASP A 313 -35.48 11.49 -3.56
N GLY A 314 -36.37 11.90 -4.47
CA GLY A 314 -37.52 12.76 -4.14
C GLY A 314 -37.09 14.10 -3.53
N HIS A 315 -37.32 14.27 -2.24
CA HIS A 315 -36.96 15.47 -1.46
C HIS A 315 -35.80 15.24 -0.49
N GLU A 316 -35.19 14.05 -0.52
CA GLU A 316 -34.05 13.69 0.33
C GLU A 316 -32.73 13.74 -0.43
N LEU A 317 -31.69 14.20 0.25
CA LEU A 317 -30.32 14.09 -0.24
C LEU A 317 -29.78 12.73 0.17
N VAL A 318 -29.32 11.95 -0.80
CA VAL A 318 -28.76 10.62 -0.58
C VAL A 318 -27.28 10.64 -0.88
N VAL A 319 -26.50 10.37 0.16
CA VAL A 319 -25.04 10.43 0.12
C VAL A 319 -24.42 9.08 0.45
N LEU A 320 -23.42 8.66 -0.32
CA LEU A 320 -22.57 7.52 0.00
C LEU A 320 -21.10 7.96 0.01
N ALA A 321 -20.50 7.91 1.18
CA ALA A 321 -19.08 8.19 1.36
C ALA A 321 -18.27 6.90 1.26
N THR A 322 -17.15 6.92 0.53
CA THR A 322 -16.18 5.82 0.46
C THR A 322 -14.75 6.36 0.49
N ILE A 323 -13.79 5.51 0.87
CA ILE A 323 -12.37 5.81 0.76
C ILE A 323 -11.83 5.04 -0.44
N VAL A 324 -11.22 5.75 -1.38
CA VAL A 324 -10.73 5.18 -2.64
C VAL A 324 -9.30 5.64 -2.91
N TYR A 325 -8.60 4.87 -3.73
CA TYR A 325 -7.30 5.21 -4.27
C TYR A 325 -7.41 5.62 -5.72
N GLY A 326 -6.61 6.60 -6.12
CA GLY A 326 -6.47 7.05 -7.51
C GLY A 326 -7.59 7.96 -8.01
N GLU A 327 -7.34 8.57 -9.16
CA GLU A 327 -8.29 9.40 -9.89
C GLU A 327 -8.14 9.13 -11.40
N PRO A 328 -9.09 8.43 -12.04
CA PRO A 328 -10.32 7.92 -11.46
C PRO A 328 -10.07 6.67 -10.55
N PRO A 329 -11.03 6.24 -9.69
CA PRO A 329 -10.76 5.20 -8.69
C PRO A 329 -10.20 3.89 -9.27
N ILE A 330 -9.11 3.39 -8.67
CA ILE A 330 -8.42 2.13 -9.02
C ILE A 330 -8.62 1.04 -7.96
N ALA A 331 -8.83 1.43 -6.70
CA ALA A 331 -9.16 0.53 -5.60
C ALA A 331 -10.04 1.25 -4.56
N ARG A 332 -10.83 0.48 -3.81
CA ARG A 332 -11.71 0.97 -2.73
C ARG A 332 -11.36 0.29 -1.41
N VAL A 333 -11.41 1.03 -0.32
CA VAL A 333 -11.22 0.52 1.04
C VAL A 333 -12.57 0.12 1.62
N ASP A 334 -12.72 -1.16 1.95
CA ASP A 334 -13.92 -1.77 2.53
C ASP A 334 -13.57 -2.33 3.92
N GLY A 335 -13.62 -1.47 4.93
CA GLY A 335 -13.15 -1.82 6.29
C GLY A 335 -11.66 -2.16 6.29
N ASP A 336 -11.33 -3.40 6.64
CA ASP A 336 -9.95 -3.89 6.65
C ASP A 336 -9.45 -4.40 5.30
N ARG A 337 -10.32 -4.43 4.27
CA ARG A 337 -10.01 -4.99 2.95
C ARG A 337 -9.80 -3.90 1.90
N LEU A 338 -8.93 -4.17 0.94
CA LEU A 338 -8.74 -3.35 -0.25
C LEU A 338 -9.33 -4.07 -1.46
N THR A 339 -10.41 -3.53 -2.01
CA THR A 339 -11.09 -4.07 -3.19
C THR A 339 -10.49 -3.46 -4.44
N HIS A 340 -9.94 -4.30 -5.32
CA HIS A 340 -9.43 -3.87 -6.62
C HIS A 340 -10.58 -3.54 -7.58
N LEU A 341 -10.53 -2.37 -8.22
CA LEU A 341 -11.52 -1.97 -9.21
C LEU A 341 -10.96 -2.09 -10.63
N ARG A 342 -9.78 -1.53 -10.89
CA ARG A 342 -9.10 -1.53 -12.19
C ARG A 342 -7.66 -1.05 -12.08
N GLY A 343 -6.86 -1.26 -13.12
CA GLY A 343 -5.53 -0.67 -13.25
C GLY A 343 -4.53 -1.21 -12.21
N PRO A 344 -3.46 -0.45 -11.90
CA PRO A 344 -2.49 -0.86 -10.89
C PRO A 344 -3.11 -0.88 -9.49
N LEU A 345 -2.57 -1.72 -8.60
CA LEU A 345 -2.96 -1.76 -7.20
C LEU A 345 -2.14 -0.76 -6.37
N PRO A 346 -2.78 0.06 -5.54
CA PRO A 346 -2.05 1.01 -4.71
C PRO A 346 -1.32 0.30 -3.58
N VAL A 347 -0.22 0.90 -3.11
CA VAL A 347 0.37 0.52 -1.82
C VAL A 347 -0.54 1.03 -0.70
N ARG A 348 -1.06 0.11 0.12
CA ARG A 348 -1.99 0.41 1.19
C ARG A 348 -1.36 1.33 2.26
N ARG A 349 -2.11 2.31 2.74
CA ARG A 349 -1.65 3.29 3.76
C ARG A 349 -2.70 3.40 4.89
N PRO A 350 -2.76 2.40 5.79
CA PRO A 350 -3.81 2.32 6.80
C PRO A 350 -3.91 3.56 7.71
N ASP A 351 -2.78 4.21 8.01
CA ASP A 351 -2.78 5.41 8.85
C ASP A 351 -3.46 6.61 8.16
N MET A 352 -3.29 6.75 6.85
CA MET A 352 -4.00 7.76 6.06
C MET A 352 -5.48 7.40 5.92
N GLU A 353 -5.81 6.13 5.69
CA GLU A 353 -7.19 5.63 5.64
C GLU A 353 -7.95 5.97 6.93
N ARG A 354 -7.36 5.69 8.10
CA ARG A 354 -7.94 6.02 9.41
C ARG A 354 -8.08 7.53 9.62
N ARG A 355 -7.14 8.33 9.11
CA ARG A 355 -7.26 9.80 9.18
C ARG A 355 -8.43 10.30 8.36
N LEU A 356 -8.57 9.82 7.11
CA LEU A 356 -9.68 10.19 6.23
C LEU A 356 -11.03 9.73 6.79
N ALA A 357 -11.11 8.53 7.38
CA ALA A 357 -12.32 8.07 8.05
C ALA A 357 -12.74 9.01 9.20
N ARG A 358 -11.78 9.48 10.01
CA ARG A 358 -12.05 10.48 11.07
C ARG A 358 -12.49 11.82 10.51
N THR A 359 -11.86 12.31 9.44
CA THR A 359 -12.29 13.54 8.74
C THR A 359 -13.71 13.43 8.22
N LEU A 360 -14.08 12.27 7.68
CA LEU A 360 -15.41 12.00 7.15
C LEU A 360 -16.48 12.02 8.26
N GLU A 361 -16.14 11.50 9.44
CA GLU A 361 -17.00 11.52 10.62
C GLU A 361 -17.08 12.93 11.24
N SER A 362 -15.96 13.63 11.41
CA SER A 362 -15.94 14.95 12.06
C SER A 362 -16.56 16.05 11.22
N ASP A 363 -16.23 16.10 9.94
CA ASP A 363 -16.55 17.25 9.08
C ASP A 363 -17.89 17.05 8.36
N TYR A 364 -18.23 15.80 8.05
CA TYR A 364 -19.45 15.45 7.31
C TYR A 364 -20.44 14.58 8.11
N GLY A 365 -20.08 14.05 9.29
CA GLY A 365 -20.99 13.18 10.05
C GLY A 365 -21.36 11.90 9.30
N LEU A 366 -20.51 11.45 8.38
CA LEU A 366 -20.71 10.25 7.57
C LEU A 366 -19.82 9.11 8.08
N ALA A 367 -20.07 7.90 7.60
CA ALA A 367 -19.18 6.75 7.78
C ALA A 367 -18.88 6.09 6.43
N PRO A 368 -17.65 5.61 6.18
CA PRO A 368 -17.31 4.96 4.91
C PRO A 368 -18.19 3.73 4.65
N GLY A 369 -18.72 3.63 3.44
CA GLY A 369 -19.56 2.51 2.98
C GLY A 369 -21.03 2.56 3.44
N ILE A 370 -21.42 3.55 4.25
CA ILE A 370 -22.80 3.70 4.72
C ILE A 370 -23.53 4.73 3.88
N ARG A 371 -24.67 4.32 3.30
CA ARG A 371 -25.56 5.24 2.57
C ARG A 371 -26.47 5.96 3.57
N VAL A 372 -26.45 7.29 3.53
CA VAL A 372 -27.25 8.14 4.41
C VAL A 372 -28.27 8.91 3.58
N ARG A 373 -29.51 8.93 4.06
CA ARG A 373 -30.61 9.73 3.49
C ARG A 373 -30.86 10.89 4.45
N MET A 374 -30.89 12.11 3.91
CA MET A 374 -31.06 13.32 4.70
C MET A 374 -32.31 14.07 4.25
N PRO A 375 -33.23 14.38 5.18
CA PRO A 375 -34.29 15.33 4.90
C PRO A 375 -33.68 16.72 4.73
N PHE A 376 -34.49 17.64 4.24
CA PHE A 376 -34.06 18.96 3.78
C PHE A 376 -33.12 19.72 4.71
N GLU A 377 -33.45 19.91 5.98
CA GLU A 377 -32.68 20.78 6.88
C GLU A 377 -31.25 20.25 7.03
N ARG A 378 -31.11 18.93 7.15
CA ARG A 378 -29.79 18.25 7.18
C ARG A 378 -29.14 18.18 5.81
N GLY A 379 -29.94 17.98 4.76
CA GLY A 379 -29.49 17.95 3.37
C GLY A 379 -28.90 19.28 2.93
N MET A 380 -29.42 20.40 3.43
CA MET A 380 -28.92 21.73 3.13
C MET A 380 -27.55 22.00 3.73
N ASP A 381 -27.40 21.73 5.03
CA ASP A 381 -26.11 21.83 5.71
C ASP A 381 -25.07 20.91 5.06
N MET A 382 -25.47 19.68 4.69
CA MET A 382 -24.61 18.76 3.95
C MET A 382 -24.24 19.31 2.57
N ALA A 383 -25.20 19.82 1.79
CA ALA A 383 -24.93 20.37 0.46
C ALA A 383 -23.97 21.56 0.51
N GLU A 384 -24.10 22.43 1.51
CA GLU A 384 -23.16 23.53 1.73
C GLU A 384 -21.75 23.01 2.02
N ARG A 385 -21.62 22.00 2.89
CA ARG A 385 -20.32 21.37 3.21
C ARG A 385 -19.70 20.68 2.00
N LEU A 386 -20.50 20.02 1.16
CA LEU A 386 -20.05 19.34 -0.06
C LEU A 386 -19.63 20.36 -1.15
N GLY A 387 -20.24 21.54 -1.18
CA GLY A 387 -19.87 22.62 -2.10
C GLY A 387 -18.55 23.32 -1.75
N ARG A 388 -18.04 23.16 -0.52
CA ARG A 388 -16.76 23.75 -0.10
C ARG A 388 -15.59 22.96 -0.68
N PRO A 389 -14.63 23.61 -1.37
CA PRO A 389 -13.51 22.91 -1.99
C PRO A 389 -12.61 22.27 -0.94
N ASN A 390 -12.39 20.96 -1.06
CA ASN A 390 -11.50 20.18 -0.22
C ASN A 390 -10.63 19.27 -1.09
N LYS A 391 -9.30 19.40 -0.97
CA LYS A 391 -8.34 18.65 -1.81
C LYS A 391 -8.39 17.14 -1.61
N GLU A 392 -8.93 16.68 -0.47
CA GLU A 392 -8.96 15.26 -0.10
C GLU A 392 -10.32 14.61 -0.37
N VAL A 393 -11.31 15.40 -0.79
CA VAL A 393 -12.69 14.95 -1.01
C VAL A 393 -13.05 15.22 -2.47
N SER A 394 -13.42 14.16 -3.18
CA SER A 394 -14.08 14.30 -4.48
C SER A 394 -15.58 14.06 -4.31
N VAL A 395 -16.41 14.99 -4.75
CA VAL A 395 -17.85 14.77 -4.83
C VAL A 395 -18.20 14.31 -6.25
N VAL A 396 -18.95 13.22 -6.35
CA VAL A 396 -19.40 12.64 -7.63
C VAL A 396 -20.92 12.72 -7.68
N GLY A 397 -21.46 13.23 -8.79
CA GLY A 397 -22.88 13.51 -8.94
C GLY A 397 -23.28 14.92 -8.47
N ASP A 398 -24.50 15.32 -8.80
CA ASP A 398 -25.01 16.68 -8.67
C ASP A 398 -26.23 16.78 -7.74
N GLY A 399 -26.57 15.71 -7.02
CA GLY A 399 -27.74 15.69 -6.13
C GLY A 399 -27.77 16.85 -5.13
N HIS A 400 -26.62 17.14 -4.50
CA HIS A 400 -26.44 18.25 -3.56
C HIS A 400 -26.67 19.64 -4.19
N ALA A 401 -26.43 19.82 -5.48
CA ALA A 401 -26.62 21.12 -6.15
C ALA A 401 -28.09 21.55 -6.19
N SER A 402 -29.02 20.59 -6.06
CA SER A 402 -30.46 20.86 -5.98
C SER A 402 -30.98 21.21 -4.58
N PHE A 403 -30.10 21.22 -3.57
CA PHE A 403 -30.41 21.64 -2.21
C PHE A 403 -29.84 23.05 -2.01
N PHE A 404 -30.68 24.06 -2.24
CA PHE A 404 -30.37 25.47 -2.01
C PHE A 404 -31.63 26.23 -1.59
N ARG A 405 -31.46 27.40 -0.96
CA ARG A 405 -32.57 28.29 -0.60
C ARG A 405 -32.89 29.22 -1.77
N ALA A 406 -34.10 29.13 -2.29
CA ALA A 406 -34.58 29.83 -3.47
C ALA A 406 -35.38 31.12 -3.16
N GLY A 407 -35.39 31.56 -1.89
CA GLY A 407 -36.09 32.76 -1.43
C GLY A 407 -37.45 32.48 -0.79
N ASP A 408 -38.32 33.49 -0.77
CA ASP A 408 -39.64 33.43 -0.14
C ASP A 408 -40.72 33.19 -1.20
N LEU A 409 -41.69 32.35 -0.89
CA LEU A 409 -42.85 32.13 -1.76
C LEU A 409 -43.84 33.28 -1.63
N SER A 410 -44.52 33.57 -2.73
CA SER A 410 -45.72 34.40 -2.79
C SER A 410 -46.87 33.60 -3.39
N ALA A 411 -48.09 33.82 -2.92
CA ALA A 411 -49.27 33.19 -3.48
C ALA A 411 -49.73 33.97 -4.70
N ASP A 412 -49.91 33.26 -5.81
CA ASP A 412 -50.35 33.82 -7.09
C ASP A 412 -51.70 33.20 -7.45
N LEU A 413 -52.79 33.94 -7.16
CA LEU A 413 -54.17 33.52 -7.37
C LEU A 413 -54.64 33.96 -8.76
N HIS A 414 -55.03 32.99 -9.57
CA HIS A 414 -55.64 33.21 -10.88
C HIS A 414 -57.09 32.74 -10.88
N VAL A 415 -58.03 33.65 -11.10
CA VAL A 415 -59.46 33.32 -11.20
C VAL A 415 -59.85 33.25 -12.68
N ARG A 416 -60.59 32.20 -13.07
CA ARG A 416 -61.11 31.99 -14.43
C ARG A 416 -62.59 31.65 -14.37
N GLY A 417 -63.44 32.67 -14.53
CA GLY A 417 -64.88 32.52 -14.32
C GLY A 417 -65.16 32.22 -12.85
N ASP A 418 -65.79 31.09 -12.57
CA ASP A 418 -66.12 30.65 -11.19
C ASP A 418 -65.13 29.62 -10.63
N ASP A 419 -64.04 29.37 -11.35
CA ASP A 419 -62.94 28.49 -10.91
C ASP A 419 -61.69 29.32 -10.62
N PHE A 420 -60.78 28.74 -9.86
CA PHE A 420 -59.54 29.42 -9.45
C PHE A 420 -58.37 28.46 -9.49
N ASP A 421 -57.16 28.99 -9.65
CA ASP A 421 -55.91 28.27 -9.50
C ASP A 421 -54.95 29.08 -8.62
N VAL A 422 -54.19 28.39 -7.78
CA VAL A 422 -53.21 29.02 -6.89
C VAL A 422 -51.89 28.33 -7.09
N THR A 423 -50.91 29.09 -7.55
CA THR A 423 -49.52 28.65 -7.61
C THR A 423 -48.71 29.45 -6.59
N PHE A 424 -47.78 28.81 -5.90
CA PHE A 424 -46.82 29.52 -5.07
C PHE A 424 -45.53 29.70 -5.85
N ARG A 425 -45.03 30.93 -5.95
CA ARG A 425 -43.86 31.28 -6.77
C ARG A 425 -42.83 32.08 -5.99
N THR A 426 -41.55 31.82 -6.27
CA THR A 426 -40.45 32.70 -5.88
C THR A 426 -40.17 33.73 -6.97
N ASN A 427 -39.50 34.83 -6.61
CA ASN A 427 -39.11 35.88 -7.57
C ASN A 427 -38.18 35.35 -8.67
N ASP A 428 -37.38 34.32 -8.36
CA ASP A 428 -36.43 33.69 -9.29
C ASP A 428 -37.09 32.61 -10.17
N GLY A 429 -38.42 32.52 -10.17
CA GLY A 429 -39.20 31.67 -11.07
C GLY A 429 -39.49 30.26 -10.56
N GLY A 430 -39.00 29.89 -9.38
CA GLY A 430 -39.28 28.61 -8.74
C GLY A 430 -40.75 28.48 -8.33
N SER A 431 -41.32 27.27 -8.43
CA SER A 431 -42.74 27.03 -8.16
C SER A 431 -42.98 25.87 -7.19
N ALA A 432 -44.03 25.99 -6.36
CA ALA A 432 -44.48 24.96 -5.45
C ALA A 432 -45.99 24.74 -5.57
N ASP A 433 -46.40 23.47 -5.44
CA ASP A 433 -47.80 23.07 -5.45
C ASP A 433 -48.52 23.49 -4.16
N ALA A 434 -49.70 24.09 -4.30
CA ALA A 434 -50.48 24.62 -3.19
C ALA A 434 -50.80 23.57 -2.11
N SER A 435 -51.04 22.31 -2.49
CA SER A 435 -51.32 21.23 -1.53
C SER A 435 -50.09 20.88 -0.68
N VAL A 436 -48.89 20.97 -1.25
CA VAL A 436 -47.63 20.71 -0.55
C VAL A 436 -47.32 21.87 0.41
N VAL A 437 -47.53 23.12 -0.03
CA VAL A 437 -47.36 24.34 0.77
C VAL A 437 -48.29 24.32 2.00
N LEU A 438 -49.58 24.05 1.79
CA LEU A 438 -50.56 23.98 2.88
C LEU A 438 -50.27 22.84 3.85
N ARG A 439 -49.81 21.68 3.35
CA ARG A 439 -49.39 20.57 4.22
C ARG A 439 -48.20 20.96 5.07
N ALA A 440 -47.18 21.58 4.47
CA ALA A 440 -45.99 22.03 5.18
C ALA A 440 -46.34 23.00 6.32
N TRP A 441 -47.18 24.01 6.03
CA TRP A 441 -47.69 24.96 7.03
C TRP A 441 -48.47 24.27 8.15
N ASN A 442 -49.40 23.37 7.82
CA ASN A 442 -50.18 22.61 8.82
C ASN A 442 -49.30 21.74 9.73
N THR A 443 -48.14 21.28 9.23
CA THR A 443 -47.16 20.52 10.03
C THR A 443 -46.16 21.38 10.79
N GLY A 444 -46.25 22.72 10.67
CA GLY A 444 -45.33 23.66 11.31
C GLY A 444 -43.95 23.72 10.66
N ALA A 445 -43.81 23.26 9.41
CA ALA A 445 -42.58 23.46 8.64
C ALA A 445 -42.50 24.93 8.19
N SER A 446 -41.28 25.48 8.07
CA SER A 446 -41.05 26.86 7.62
C SER A 446 -40.67 26.97 6.14
N MET A 447 -40.39 25.84 5.50
CA MET A 447 -39.96 25.77 4.10
C MET A 447 -40.62 24.60 3.37
N VAL A 448 -40.66 24.69 2.03
CA VAL A 448 -41.29 23.70 1.15
C VAL A 448 -40.41 23.43 -0.08
N PRO A 449 -40.38 22.19 -0.60
CA PRO A 449 -39.60 21.90 -1.80
C PRO A 449 -40.26 22.52 -3.04
N LEU A 450 -39.42 23.05 -3.93
CA LEU A 450 -39.85 23.50 -5.24
C LEU A 450 -39.85 22.35 -6.26
N LEU A 451 -40.68 22.48 -7.28
CA LEU A 451 -40.78 21.54 -8.40
C LEU A 451 -39.46 21.44 -9.17
N ASP A 452 -38.80 22.58 -9.40
CA ASP A 452 -37.57 22.70 -10.18
C ASP A 452 -36.28 22.44 -9.36
N GLY A 453 -36.43 22.07 -8.08
CA GLY A 453 -35.33 21.95 -7.13
C GLY A 453 -35.12 23.22 -6.29
N GLY A 454 -34.41 23.06 -5.18
CA GLY A 454 -34.34 24.08 -4.13
C GLY A 454 -35.58 24.10 -3.25
N TRP A 455 -35.52 24.95 -2.24
CA TRP A 455 -36.56 25.10 -1.22
C TRP A 455 -36.79 26.57 -0.94
N ALA A 456 -38.04 26.91 -0.68
CA ALA A 456 -38.45 28.29 -0.44
C ALA A 456 -39.18 28.42 0.90
N SER A 457 -39.02 29.60 1.53
CA SER A 457 -39.74 29.93 2.76
C SER A 457 -41.24 30.01 2.48
N LEU A 458 -42.03 29.48 3.40
CA LEU A 458 -43.48 29.63 3.33
C LEU A 458 -43.89 31.10 3.55
N PRO A 459 -44.95 31.59 2.89
CA PRO A 459 -45.49 32.92 3.18
C PRO A 459 -46.38 32.85 4.43
N GLU A 460 -45.76 32.68 5.60
CA GLU A 460 -46.45 32.44 6.88
C GLU A 460 -47.54 33.48 7.14
N GLY A 461 -47.25 34.77 6.95
CA GLY A 461 -48.25 35.83 7.15
C GLY A 461 -49.46 35.76 6.21
N PHE A 462 -49.31 35.21 5.00
CA PHE A 462 -50.44 34.93 4.10
C PHE A 462 -51.20 33.69 4.54
N LEU A 463 -50.49 32.61 4.89
CA LEU A 463 -51.09 31.34 5.30
C LEU A 463 -51.83 31.44 6.64
N ASP A 464 -51.31 32.22 7.59
CA ASP A 464 -51.97 32.45 8.88
C ASP A 464 -53.30 33.20 8.72
N ARG A 465 -53.38 34.12 7.74
CA ARG A 465 -54.60 34.88 7.45
C ARG A 465 -55.59 34.15 6.54
N HIS A 466 -55.09 33.47 5.51
CA HIS A 466 -55.90 32.95 4.40
C HIS A 466 -55.72 31.45 4.13
N GLY A 467 -54.78 30.78 4.79
CA GLY A 467 -54.44 29.37 4.54
C GLY A 467 -55.59 28.41 4.84
N LYS A 468 -56.37 28.66 5.90
CA LYS A 468 -57.56 27.85 6.20
C LYS A 468 -58.63 28.00 5.11
N LEU A 469 -58.94 29.24 4.72
CA LEU A 469 -59.87 29.56 3.64
C LEU A 469 -59.45 28.89 2.33
N LEU A 470 -58.17 29.02 1.97
CA LEU A 470 -57.60 28.40 0.77
C LEU A 470 -57.69 26.86 0.83
N SER A 471 -57.40 26.26 1.98
CA SER A 471 -57.52 24.81 2.18
C SER A 471 -58.96 24.33 2.00
N ASP A 472 -59.94 25.07 2.52
CA ASP A 472 -61.36 24.73 2.40
C ASP A 472 -61.86 24.86 0.95
N LEU A 473 -61.42 25.91 0.23
CA LEU A 473 -61.71 26.09 -1.20
C LEU A 473 -61.11 24.97 -2.07
N LEU A 474 -59.85 24.59 -1.82
CA LEU A 474 -59.21 23.49 -2.54
C LEU A 474 -59.89 22.15 -2.25
N ALA A 475 -60.30 21.90 -1.00
CA ALA A 475 -61.04 20.71 -0.62
C ALA A 475 -62.44 20.68 -1.26
N ALA A 476 -63.16 21.80 -1.26
CA ALA A 476 -64.48 21.93 -1.91
C ALA A 476 -64.39 21.67 -3.42
N ARG A 477 -63.35 22.20 -4.08
CA ARG A 477 -63.08 21.93 -5.51
C ARG A 477 -62.73 20.46 -5.77
N ALA A 478 -61.98 19.83 -4.88
CA ALA A 478 -61.59 18.42 -5.02
C ALA A 478 -62.75 17.44 -4.75
N ALA A 479 -63.75 17.84 -3.96
CA ALA A 479 -64.91 17.02 -3.63
C ALA A 479 -65.93 16.88 -4.78
N THR A 480 -65.82 17.70 -5.84
CA THR A 480 -66.72 17.64 -7.00
C THR A 480 -66.09 16.80 -8.13
N GLU A 481 -66.90 15.97 -8.80
CA GLU A 481 -66.44 15.17 -9.95
C GLU A 481 -65.91 16.05 -11.11
N SER A 482 -66.51 17.23 -11.27
CA SER A 482 -66.12 18.20 -12.30
C SER A 482 -64.85 18.99 -11.97
N LYS A 483 -64.26 18.81 -10.76
CA LYS A 483 -63.14 19.63 -10.24
C LYS A 483 -63.41 21.13 -10.30
N ARG A 484 -64.67 21.52 -10.14
CA ARG A 484 -65.11 22.92 -10.13
C ARG A 484 -65.62 23.27 -8.75
N LEU A 485 -65.51 24.54 -8.39
CA LEU A 485 -66.00 25.02 -7.12
C LEU A 485 -67.55 24.93 -7.07
N PRO A 486 -68.15 24.37 -6.01
CA PRO A 486 -69.60 24.40 -5.83
C PRO A 486 -70.07 25.84 -5.56
N ALA A 487 -71.31 26.17 -5.95
CA ALA A 487 -71.88 27.51 -5.78
C ALA A 487 -71.83 27.99 -4.31
N SER A 488 -71.95 27.08 -3.35
CA SER A 488 -71.85 27.39 -1.91
C SER A 488 -70.48 27.93 -1.48
N ALA A 489 -69.41 27.60 -2.20
CA ALA A 489 -68.04 28.03 -1.89
C ALA A 489 -67.61 29.28 -2.68
N VAL A 490 -68.44 29.78 -3.61
CA VAL A 490 -68.16 31.01 -4.37
C VAL A 490 -68.02 32.23 -3.46
N ILE A 491 -68.79 32.30 -2.37
CA ILE A 491 -68.69 33.39 -1.38
C ILE A 491 -67.29 33.40 -0.73
N ASP A 492 -66.77 32.22 -0.39
CA ASP A 492 -65.45 32.08 0.21
C ASP A 492 -64.33 32.38 -0.79
N LEU A 493 -64.52 32.06 -2.08
CA LEU A 493 -63.62 32.50 -3.14
C LEU A 493 -63.64 34.03 -3.30
N ALA A 494 -64.82 34.66 -3.29
CA ALA A 494 -64.95 36.11 -3.39
C ALA A 494 -64.23 36.83 -2.23
N LYS A 495 -64.35 36.34 -0.99
CA LYS A 495 -63.58 36.86 0.17
C LYS A 495 -62.07 36.76 -0.04
N LEU A 496 -61.59 35.65 -0.61
CA LEU A 496 -60.17 35.48 -0.91
C LEU A 496 -59.70 36.44 -2.02
N CYS A 497 -60.52 36.65 -3.05
CA CYS A 497 -60.24 37.59 -4.13
C CYS A 497 -60.16 39.03 -3.63
N GLU A 498 -61.12 39.44 -2.79
CA GLU A 498 -61.13 40.77 -2.15
C GLU A 498 -59.87 40.99 -1.31
N ALA A 499 -59.49 40.00 -0.49
CA ALA A 499 -58.29 40.08 0.35
C ALA A 499 -56.98 40.14 -0.44
N LEU A 500 -56.97 39.63 -1.68
CA LEU A 500 -55.82 39.63 -2.58
C LEU A 500 -55.87 40.73 -3.66
N GLU A 501 -56.88 41.61 -3.61
CA GLU A 501 -57.13 42.66 -4.59
C GLU A 501 -57.23 42.11 -6.04
N VAL A 502 -57.83 40.93 -6.19
CA VAL A 502 -58.11 40.27 -7.49
C VAL A 502 -59.60 40.39 -7.82
N ASP A 503 -59.94 40.52 -9.11
CA ASP A 503 -61.32 40.53 -9.57
C ASP A 503 -62.07 39.25 -9.13
N GLY A 504 -63.24 39.44 -8.51
CA GLY A 504 -64.05 38.35 -7.97
C GLY A 504 -64.73 37.49 -9.05
N PRO A 505 -65.21 36.28 -8.69
CA PRO A 505 -65.87 35.38 -9.65
C PRO A 505 -67.22 35.97 -10.12
N PRO A 506 -67.55 35.91 -11.43
CA PRO A 506 -68.77 36.52 -11.97
C PRO A 506 -70.08 36.02 -11.36
N SER A 507 -70.14 34.76 -10.92
CA SER A 507 -71.33 34.22 -10.23
C SER A 507 -71.58 34.85 -8.86
N PHE A 508 -70.57 35.49 -8.25
CA PHE A 508 -70.74 36.20 -6.99
C PHE A 508 -71.74 37.34 -7.12
N GLU A 509 -71.90 37.98 -8.28
CA GLU A 509 -72.92 39.01 -8.51
C GLU A 509 -74.35 38.52 -8.20
N ARG A 510 -74.64 37.23 -8.44
CA ARG A 510 -75.95 36.63 -8.12
C ARG A 510 -76.13 36.37 -6.64
N LEU A 511 -75.02 36.20 -5.92
CA LEU A 511 -74.96 35.93 -4.48
C LEU A 511 -74.73 37.21 -3.66
N ARG A 512 -74.31 38.32 -4.27
CA ARG A 512 -74.06 39.59 -3.59
C ARG A 512 -75.26 40.08 -2.77
N PRO A 513 -76.52 39.97 -3.25
CA PRO A 513 -77.69 40.36 -2.44
C PRO A 513 -77.86 39.56 -1.14
N LEU A 514 -77.33 38.32 -1.09
CA LEU A 514 -77.38 37.48 0.12
C LEU A 514 -76.40 37.91 1.21
N VAL A 515 -75.32 38.61 0.85
CA VAL A 515 -74.20 38.92 1.74
C VAL A 515 -74.25 40.38 2.19
N GLU A 516 -74.66 41.30 1.31
CA GLU A 516 -74.57 42.73 1.58
C GLU A 516 -75.90 43.35 2.05
N ASN A 517 -77.05 42.94 1.51
CA ASN A 517 -78.35 43.60 1.74
C ASN A 517 -79.51 42.58 1.83
N PHE A 518 -79.46 41.67 2.80
CA PHE A 518 -80.49 40.64 2.96
C PHE A 518 -81.69 41.14 3.77
N ASP A 519 -82.73 41.61 3.07
CA ASP A 519 -83.98 42.09 3.67
C ASP A 519 -85.05 40.98 3.89
N GLY A 520 -84.82 39.79 3.33
CA GLY A 520 -85.72 38.64 3.44
C GLY A 520 -85.85 37.83 2.14
N ILE A 521 -86.52 36.68 2.22
CA ILE A 521 -86.76 35.82 1.05
C ILE A 521 -87.98 36.36 0.28
N PRO A 522 -87.86 36.69 -1.02
CA PRO A 522 -88.97 37.23 -1.80
C PRO A 522 -90.09 36.20 -2.00
N GLU A 523 -91.31 36.67 -2.22
CA GLU A 523 -92.41 35.79 -2.62
C GLU A 523 -92.18 35.24 -4.03
N ALA A 524 -92.24 33.91 -4.16
CA ALA A 524 -92.02 33.23 -5.42
C ALA A 524 -93.33 33.03 -6.18
N PRO A 525 -93.36 33.27 -7.51
CA PRO A 525 -94.53 32.96 -8.32
C PRO A 525 -94.81 31.46 -8.32
N LEU A 526 -96.06 31.08 -8.06
CA LEU A 526 -96.49 29.68 -8.12
C LEU A 526 -96.67 29.23 -9.57
N PRO A 527 -96.35 27.97 -9.92
CA PRO A 527 -96.64 27.41 -11.23
C PRO A 527 -98.13 27.52 -11.56
N SER A 528 -98.45 27.92 -12.79
CA SER A 528 -99.84 28.16 -13.22
C SER A 528 -100.70 26.89 -13.25
N ASP A 529 -100.08 25.72 -13.25
CA ASP A 529 -100.68 24.39 -13.25
C ASP A 529 -100.88 23.80 -11.83
N LEU A 530 -100.46 24.50 -10.77
CA LEU A 530 -100.64 24.06 -9.38
C LEU A 530 -102.10 24.25 -8.92
N GLN A 531 -102.86 23.16 -8.83
CA GLN A 531 -104.24 23.14 -8.33
C GLN A 531 -104.31 22.79 -6.83
N ALA A 532 -103.72 23.63 -5.97
CA ALA A 532 -103.75 23.44 -4.52
C ALA A 532 -103.61 24.76 -3.75
N ASP A 533 -104.30 24.88 -2.61
CA ASP A 533 -104.11 25.98 -1.67
C ASP A 533 -102.99 25.67 -0.68
N LEU A 534 -101.92 26.47 -0.74
CA LEU A 534 -100.77 26.31 0.16
C LEU A 534 -101.05 26.92 1.54
N ARG A 535 -100.84 26.14 2.60
CA ARG A 535 -100.77 26.62 3.99
C ARG A 535 -99.63 27.63 4.15
N PRO A 536 -99.67 28.53 5.16
CA PRO A 536 -98.65 29.57 5.33
C PRO A 536 -97.21 29.05 5.32
N TYR A 537 -96.92 27.96 6.03
CA TYR A 537 -95.57 27.37 6.04
C TYR A 537 -95.16 26.77 4.68
N GLN A 538 -96.11 26.31 3.86
CA GLN A 538 -95.83 25.77 2.52
C GLN A 538 -95.47 26.89 1.55
N ARG A 539 -96.12 28.07 1.68
CA ARG A 539 -95.73 29.27 0.91
C ARG A 539 -94.30 29.70 1.26
N VAL A 540 -93.95 29.71 2.54
CA VAL A 540 -92.57 29.97 2.99
C VAL A 540 -91.61 28.93 2.42
N GLY A 541 -91.98 27.65 2.41
CA GLY A 541 -91.18 26.58 1.81
C GLY A 541 -90.95 26.75 0.31
N VAL A 542 -91.98 27.14 -0.45
CA VAL A 542 -91.84 27.40 -1.89
C VAL A 542 -90.97 28.62 -2.16
N ASN A 543 -91.16 29.71 -1.41
CA ASN A 543 -90.30 30.90 -1.49
C ASN A 543 -88.84 30.53 -1.23
N TRP A 544 -88.57 29.71 -0.22
CA TRP A 544 -87.23 29.22 0.11
C TRP A 544 -86.62 28.36 -1.00
N LEU A 545 -87.35 27.38 -1.53
CA LEU A 545 -86.85 26.49 -2.60
C LEU A 545 -86.60 27.24 -3.92
N ALA A 546 -87.51 28.13 -4.30
CA ALA A 546 -87.35 28.96 -5.50
C ALA A 546 -86.15 29.91 -5.37
N PHE A 547 -85.95 30.45 -4.16
CA PHE A 547 -84.82 31.29 -3.83
C PHE A 547 -83.48 30.52 -3.88
N LEU A 548 -83.40 29.34 -3.28
CA LEU A 548 -82.20 28.49 -3.37
C LEU A 548 -81.89 28.12 -4.83
N ARG A 549 -82.92 27.79 -5.62
CA ARG A 549 -82.77 27.49 -7.04
C ARG A 549 -82.24 28.68 -7.85
N SER A 550 -82.72 29.90 -7.60
CA SER A 550 -82.27 31.09 -8.33
C SER A 550 -80.83 31.49 -7.97
N ALA A 551 -80.42 31.25 -6.71
CA ALA A 551 -79.05 31.41 -6.23
C ALA A 551 -78.11 30.26 -6.66
N GLY A 552 -78.62 29.19 -7.27
CA GLY A 552 -77.82 28.02 -7.65
C GLY A 552 -77.38 27.15 -6.47
N LEU A 553 -78.10 27.22 -5.34
CA LEU A 553 -77.83 26.52 -4.08
C LEU A 553 -78.83 25.38 -3.77
N GLY A 554 -79.83 25.16 -4.63
CA GLY A 554 -80.94 24.23 -4.40
C GLY A 554 -81.19 23.22 -5.51
#